data_AF-A0A7Y8FVB4-F1
#
_entry.id   AF-A0A7Y8FVB4-F1
#
_cell.length_a   1.000
_cell.length_b   1.000
_cell.length_c   1.000
_cell.angle_alpha   90.00
_cell.angle_beta   90.00
_cell.angle_gamma   90.00
#
_symmetry.space_group_name_H-M   'P 1'
#
loop_
_entity.id
_entity.type
_entity.pdbx_description
1 polymer ?
#
loop_
_entity_poly.entity_id
_entity_poly.type
_entity_poly.pdbx_seq_one_letter_code
_entity_poly.pdbx_strand_id
1 'polypeptide(L)'
;MLRPPFFAPLAGCLLSLACAQAFAAPSPYSTMVVFGDSLADAGQFPDGSAGATLRFTNRTGPTFQGDYGLVSSTLLGGKLGVAPNDLNASTSPVRAAQGLPDGNNWAVGGYRTDNILDSITSVSNAAIPPGNAGGGTVLRSRQGYLPANGGRADPNALYFLSGGGNDFLQGRVLSPGQAVAAGG
;
A
#
# COMPACT_ATOMS: atom_id res chain seq x y z
N MET A 1 24.05 -30.46 53.80
CA MET A 1 23.60 -30.36 52.39
C MET A 1 23.15 -28.94 52.13
N LEU A 2 23.99 -28.12 51.48
CA LEU A 2 23.68 -26.72 51.18
C LEU A 2 22.86 -26.65 49.88
N ARG A 3 21.63 -26.12 49.95
CA ARG A 3 20.80 -25.81 48.77
C ARG A 3 21.42 -24.61 48.04
N PRO A 4 21.66 -24.66 46.71
CA PRO A 4 22.22 -23.52 46.00
C PRO A 4 21.17 -22.39 45.95
N PRO A 5 21.44 -21.20 46.51
CA PRO A 5 20.47 -20.10 46.57
C PRO A 5 20.16 -19.47 45.20
N PHE A 6 20.89 -19.87 44.16
CA PHE A 6 20.78 -19.30 42.81
C PHE A 6 20.01 -20.16 41.81
N PHE A 7 19.58 -21.37 42.19
CA PHE A 7 18.88 -22.27 41.28
C PHE A 7 17.48 -21.75 40.89
N ALA A 8 16.75 -21.20 41.85
CA ALA A 8 15.41 -20.63 41.63
C ALA A 8 15.40 -19.39 40.72
N PRO A 9 16.25 -18.36 40.92
CA PRO A 9 16.28 -17.21 40.02
C PRO A 9 16.80 -17.58 38.61
N LEU A 10 17.78 -18.48 38.51
CA LEU A 10 18.29 -18.94 37.20
C LEU A 10 17.22 -19.71 36.42
N ALA A 11 16.49 -20.62 37.07
CA ALA A 11 15.38 -21.34 36.46
C ALA A 11 14.25 -20.39 36.03
N GLY A 12 13.96 -19.35 36.81
CA GLY A 12 12.99 -18.31 36.45
C GLY A 12 13.40 -17.51 35.20
N CYS A 13 14.69 -17.12 35.09
CA CYS A 13 15.22 -16.44 33.91
C CYS A 13 15.20 -17.33 32.66
N LEU A 14 15.52 -18.61 32.80
CA LEU A 14 15.48 -19.56 31.67
C LEU A 14 14.03 -19.82 31.22
N LEU A 15 13.08 -19.86 32.15
CA LEU A 15 11.66 -20.02 31.84
C LEU A 15 11.08 -18.76 31.16
N SER A 16 11.48 -17.54 31.56
CA SER A 16 11.05 -16.32 30.89
C SER A 16 11.62 -16.19 29.48
N LEU A 17 12.86 -16.64 29.24
CA LEU A 17 13.47 -16.75 27.91
C LEU A 17 12.78 -17.82 27.05
N ALA A 18 12.38 -18.95 27.63
CA ALA A 18 11.65 -20.02 26.92
C ALA A 18 10.20 -19.64 26.58
N CYS A 19 9.54 -18.87 27.44
CA CYS A 19 8.17 -18.36 27.21
C CYS A 19 8.12 -17.14 26.27
N ALA A 20 9.26 -16.53 25.95
CA ALA A 20 9.36 -15.42 24.99
C ALA A 20 9.31 -15.87 23.52
N GLN A 21 8.83 -17.09 23.25
CA GLN A 21 8.43 -17.48 21.91
C GLN A 21 7.17 -16.70 21.52
N ALA A 22 7.37 -15.46 21.08
CA ALA A 22 6.42 -14.81 20.22
C ALA A 22 6.29 -15.69 18.98
N PHE A 23 5.28 -16.56 18.96
CA PHE A 23 4.82 -17.14 17.71
C PHE A 23 4.40 -15.96 16.85
N ALA A 24 5.28 -15.54 15.94
CA ALA A 24 4.85 -14.73 14.81
C ALA A 24 3.61 -15.44 14.26
N ALA A 25 2.47 -14.74 14.20
CA ALA A 25 1.31 -15.27 13.53
C ALA A 25 1.78 -15.82 12.17
N PRO A 26 1.28 -16.97 11.70
CA PRO A 26 1.58 -17.42 10.36
C PRO A 26 1.38 -16.24 9.41
N SER A 27 2.44 -15.79 8.74
CA SER A 27 2.31 -14.85 7.62
C SER A 27 2.14 -15.73 6.39
N PRO A 28 0.91 -16.08 6.00
CA PRO A 28 0.69 -16.96 4.85
C PRO A 28 1.21 -16.34 3.55
N TYR A 29 1.48 -15.03 3.55
CA TYR A 29 1.93 -14.28 2.40
C TYR A 29 3.35 -13.73 2.63
N SER A 30 4.17 -13.73 1.57
CA SER A 30 5.50 -13.12 1.56
C SER A 30 5.42 -11.59 1.72
N THR A 31 4.40 -10.98 1.11
CA THR A 31 4.10 -9.54 1.15
C THR A 31 2.66 -9.31 0.68
N MET A 32 2.25 -8.05 0.57
CA MET A 32 1.01 -7.64 -0.06
C MET A 32 1.31 -6.65 -1.18
N VAL A 33 0.83 -6.94 -2.39
CA VAL A 33 0.95 -6.07 -3.58
C VAL A 33 -0.43 -5.51 -3.89
N VAL A 34 -0.53 -4.20 -3.95
CA VAL A 34 -1.82 -3.50 -4.08
C VAL A 34 -1.85 -2.76 -5.40
N PHE A 35 -2.93 -2.90 -6.16
CA PHE A 35 -3.21 -2.14 -7.37
C PHE A 35 -4.58 -1.49 -7.25
N GLY A 36 -4.77 -0.37 -7.95
CA GLY A 36 -6.09 0.24 -8.04
C GLY A 36 -6.07 1.75 -8.05
N ASP A 37 -7.05 2.31 -7.36
CA ASP A 37 -7.40 3.72 -7.39
C ASP A 37 -7.33 4.36 -5.99
N SER A 38 -8.04 5.48 -5.79
CA SER A 38 -8.09 6.22 -4.54
C SER A 38 -8.54 5.38 -3.34
N LEU A 39 -9.31 4.29 -3.54
CA LEU A 39 -9.79 3.44 -2.45
C LEU A 39 -8.66 2.67 -1.76
N ALA A 40 -7.54 2.47 -2.45
CA ALA A 40 -6.42 1.67 -1.98
C ALA A 40 -5.08 2.43 -1.96
N ASP A 41 -5.02 3.68 -2.43
CA ASP A 41 -3.82 4.52 -2.52
C ASP A 41 -3.21 4.79 -1.11
N ALA A 42 -1.95 4.39 -0.93
CA ALA A 42 -1.21 4.53 0.33
C ALA A 42 -0.36 5.80 0.46
N GLY A 43 -0.43 6.75 -0.48
CA GLY A 43 0.32 8.01 -0.42
C GLY A 43 1.09 8.35 -1.68
N GLN A 44 0.51 8.21 -2.87
CA GLN A 44 1.22 8.52 -4.13
C GLN A 44 1.45 10.01 -4.32
N PHE A 45 0.59 10.87 -3.79
CA PHE A 45 0.62 12.31 -4.03
C PHE A 45 1.11 13.10 -2.81
N PRO A 46 1.72 14.28 -3.00
CA PRO A 46 1.95 15.22 -1.90
C PRO A 46 0.65 15.71 -1.27
N ASP A 47 0.67 15.93 0.04
CA ASP A 47 -0.46 16.48 0.82
C ASP A 47 -0.40 18.02 0.98
N GLY A 48 0.59 18.68 0.36
CA GLY A 48 0.82 20.12 0.54
C GLY A 48 1.57 20.50 1.83
N SER A 49 1.53 19.65 2.86
CA SER A 49 2.46 19.74 4.00
C SER A 49 3.80 19.08 3.67
N ALA A 50 4.90 19.65 4.19
CA ALA A 50 6.25 19.18 3.91
C ALA A 50 6.44 17.73 4.35
N GLY A 51 6.77 16.85 3.40
CA GLY A 51 7.00 15.43 3.65
C GLY A 51 5.74 14.58 3.87
N ALA A 52 4.55 15.18 3.85
CA ALA A 52 3.29 14.47 4.01
C ALA A 52 2.75 13.96 2.66
N THR A 53 2.01 12.85 2.72
CA THR A 53 1.41 12.21 1.54
C THR A 53 -0.11 12.12 1.68
N LEU A 54 -0.80 12.28 0.56
CA LEU A 54 -2.26 12.29 0.47
C LEU A 54 -2.78 10.85 0.43
N ARG A 55 -3.80 10.56 1.23
CA ARG A 55 -4.68 9.38 1.07
C ARG A 55 -6.13 9.83 1.05
N PHE A 56 -6.98 9.14 0.31
CA PHE A 56 -8.36 9.57 0.07
C PHE A 56 -9.30 9.11 1.19
N THR A 57 -9.00 9.54 2.42
CA THR A 57 -9.77 9.27 3.64
C THR A 57 -9.73 10.50 4.56
N ASN A 58 -10.24 10.43 5.80
CA ASN A 58 -10.12 11.53 6.74
C ASN A 58 -8.68 11.68 7.28
N ARG A 59 -8.31 12.90 7.69
CA ARG A 59 -7.13 13.12 8.53
C ARG A 59 -7.29 12.45 9.89
N THR A 60 -6.20 12.16 10.56
CA THR A 60 -6.21 11.57 11.90
C THR A 60 -6.69 12.59 12.94
N GLY A 61 -7.51 12.13 13.89
CA GLY A 61 -8.09 12.96 14.95
C GLY A 61 -7.09 13.32 16.06
N PRO A 62 -7.50 14.14 17.05
CA PRO A 62 -8.88 14.56 17.28
C PRO A 62 -9.31 15.78 16.47
N THR A 63 -8.38 16.56 15.95
CA THR A 63 -8.69 17.85 15.32
C THR A 63 -8.87 17.74 13.81
N PHE A 64 -8.35 16.66 13.18
CA PHE A 64 -8.45 16.40 11.73
C PHE A 64 -7.67 17.39 10.84
N GLN A 65 -6.51 17.90 11.30
CA GLN A 65 -5.59 18.71 10.49
C GLN A 65 -4.20 18.06 10.26
N GLY A 66 -3.92 16.92 10.89
CA GLY A 66 -2.65 16.18 10.72
C GLY A 66 -2.67 15.21 9.53
N ASP A 67 -1.85 14.18 9.53
CA ASP A 67 -1.73 13.23 8.42
C ASP A 67 -3.05 12.51 8.10
N TYR A 68 -3.23 12.17 6.82
CA TYR A 68 -4.31 11.28 6.39
C TYR A 68 -4.21 9.89 7.04
N GLY A 69 -5.36 9.39 7.50
CA GLY A 69 -5.50 8.05 8.06
C GLY A 69 -5.13 6.95 7.07
N LEU A 70 -4.97 5.73 7.60
CA LEU A 70 -4.66 4.56 6.78
C LEU A 70 -5.89 4.10 5.98
N VAL A 71 -5.67 3.70 4.72
CA VAL A 71 -6.68 3.08 3.87
C VAL A 71 -6.82 1.58 4.17
N SER A 72 -7.88 0.95 3.67
CA SER A 72 -8.23 -0.45 3.96
C SER A 72 -7.10 -1.43 3.61
N SER A 73 -6.41 -1.22 2.48
CA SER A 73 -5.29 -2.06 2.04
C SER A 73 -4.13 -2.02 3.03
N THR A 74 -3.75 -0.83 3.51
CA THR A 74 -2.68 -0.66 4.51
C THR A 74 -3.07 -1.26 5.87
N LEU A 75 -4.33 -1.08 6.31
CA LEU A 75 -4.83 -1.67 7.55
C LEU A 75 -4.86 -3.20 7.50
N LEU A 76 -5.30 -3.76 6.37
CA LEU A 76 -5.32 -5.21 6.14
C LEU A 76 -3.90 -5.78 6.16
N GLY A 77 -2.98 -5.18 5.41
CA GLY A 77 -1.58 -5.62 5.38
C GLY A 77 -0.92 -5.58 6.75
N GLY A 78 -1.18 -4.53 7.54
CA GLY A 78 -0.70 -4.44 8.92
C GLY A 78 -1.23 -5.56 9.83
N LYS A 79 -2.51 -5.94 9.67
CA LYS A 79 -3.12 -7.07 10.39
C LYS A 79 -2.57 -8.43 9.96
N LEU A 80 -2.12 -8.54 8.70
CA LEU A 80 -1.51 -9.74 8.14
C LEU A 80 0.00 -9.84 8.45
N GLY A 81 0.59 -8.86 9.12
CA GLY A 81 2.01 -8.86 9.46
C GLY A 81 2.95 -8.52 8.29
N VAL A 82 2.43 -7.91 7.23
CA VAL A 82 3.25 -7.43 6.10
C VAL A 82 4.22 -6.35 6.58
N ALA A 83 5.44 -6.38 6.06
CA ALA A 83 6.46 -5.39 6.39
C ALA A 83 5.93 -3.96 6.17
N PRO A 84 6.08 -3.03 7.14
CA PRO A 84 5.52 -1.67 7.01
C PRO A 84 5.99 -0.91 5.77
N ASN A 85 7.21 -1.17 5.29
CA ASN A 85 7.73 -0.54 4.08
C ASN A 85 6.96 -0.95 2.83
N ASP A 86 6.61 -2.24 2.71
CA ASP A 86 5.87 -2.79 1.57
C ASP A 86 4.46 -2.21 1.46
N LEU A 87 3.89 -1.73 2.56
CA LEU A 87 2.55 -1.14 2.56
C LEU A 87 2.51 0.33 2.07
N ASN A 88 3.66 0.92 1.75
CA ASN A 88 3.75 2.28 1.24
C ASN A 88 3.54 2.36 -0.28
N ALA A 89 3.29 3.58 -0.74
CA ALA A 89 3.19 3.92 -2.15
C ALA A 89 4.44 3.53 -2.97
N SER A 90 4.21 2.98 -4.15
CA SER A 90 5.25 2.54 -5.09
C SER A 90 5.90 3.70 -5.84
N THR A 91 5.20 4.81 -6.07
CA THR A 91 5.61 5.81 -7.08
C THR A 91 5.52 7.24 -6.53
N SER A 92 5.61 7.41 -5.21
CA SER A 92 5.47 8.71 -4.56
C SER A 92 6.68 9.62 -4.81
N PRO A 93 6.50 10.86 -5.35
CA PRO A 93 7.60 11.82 -5.47
C PRO A 93 8.09 12.30 -4.10
N VAL A 94 7.22 12.30 -3.08
CA VAL A 94 7.57 12.71 -1.71
C VAL A 94 8.58 11.73 -1.10
N ARG A 95 8.32 10.42 -1.22
CA ARG A 95 9.24 9.39 -0.73
C ARG A 95 10.60 9.47 -1.41
N ALA A 96 10.61 9.65 -2.73
CA ALA A 96 11.84 9.83 -3.50
C ALA A 96 12.63 11.06 -3.04
N ALA A 97 11.97 12.21 -2.85
CA ALA A 97 12.61 13.43 -2.38
C ALA A 97 13.21 13.29 -0.95
N GLN A 98 12.67 12.38 -0.15
CA GLN A 98 13.17 12.06 1.19
C GLN A 98 14.20 10.92 1.22
N GLY A 99 14.53 10.32 0.08
CA GLY A 99 15.41 9.15 0.01
C GLY A 99 14.82 7.89 0.66
N LEU A 100 13.49 7.81 0.79
CA LEU A 100 12.80 6.64 1.34
C LEU A 100 12.57 5.59 0.25
N PRO A 101 12.66 4.29 0.58
CA PRO A 101 12.37 3.23 -0.36
C PRO A 101 10.90 3.25 -0.79
N ASP A 102 10.63 2.87 -2.04
CA ASP A 102 9.28 2.64 -2.53
C ASP A 102 8.66 1.39 -1.90
N GLY A 103 7.33 1.37 -1.76
CA GLY A 103 6.61 0.17 -1.31
C GLY A 103 5.96 -0.62 -2.46
N ASN A 104 5.10 -1.56 -2.09
CA ASN A 104 4.36 -2.46 -2.98
C ASN A 104 2.90 -2.04 -3.19
N ASN A 105 2.52 -0.82 -2.82
CA ASN A 105 1.22 -0.27 -3.14
C ASN A 105 1.27 0.61 -4.40
N TRP A 106 0.81 0.03 -5.51
CA TRP A 106 0.71 0.60 -6.85
C TRP A 106 -0.63 1.26 -7.15
N ALA A 107 -1.56 1.29 -6.20
CA ALA A 107 -2.80 2.03 -6.37
C ALA A 107 -2.53 3.53 -6.45
N VAL A 108 -3.18 4.23 -7.37
CA VAL A 108 -3.02 5.67 -7.60
C VAL A 108 -4.39 6.32 -7.72
N GLY A 109 -4.67 7.31 -6.88
CA GLY A 109 -5.86 8.13 -6.96
C GLY A 109 -6.13 8.65 -8.38
N GLY A 110 -7.35 8.42 -8.88
CA GLY A 110 -7.78 8.84 -10.22
C GLY A 110 -7.55 7.82 -11.34
N TYR A 111 -6.87 6.70 -11.07
CA TYR A 111 -6.72 5.63 -12.04
C TYR A 111 -8.06 5.00 -12.43
N ARG A 112 -8.26 4.87 -13.74
CA ARG A 112 -9.24 3.99 -14.37
C ARG A 112 -8.67 2.60 -14.56
N THR A 113 -9.50 1.65 -14.98
CA THR A 113 -9.08 0.25 -15.25
C THR A 113 -7.88 0.14 -16.21
N ASP A 114 -7.81 0.96 -17.26
CA ASP A 114 -6.67 0.97 -18.19
C ASP A 114 -5.37 1.42 -17.52
N ASN A 115 -5.43 2.45 -16.67
CA ASN A 115 -4.24 2.90 -15.94
C ASN A 115 -3.78 1.87 -14.90
N ILE A 116 -4.73 1.14 -14.31
CA ILE A 116 -4.42 0.04 -13.38
C ILE A 116 -3.67 -1.07 -14.14
N LEU A 117 -4.18 -1.47 -15.31
CA LEU A 117 -3.53 -2.46 -16.17
C LEU A 117 -2.12 -2.00 -16.60
N ASP A 118 -1.96 -0.74 -16.98
CA ASP A 118 -0.65 -0.17 -17.33
C ASP A 118 0.32 -0.21 -16.15
N SER A 119 -0.15 0.06 -14.93
CA SER A 119 0.70 0.02 -13.73
C SER A 119 1.18 -1.39 -13.38
N ILE A 120 0.49 -2.43 -13.87
CA ILE A 120 0.92 -3.82 -13.75
C ILE A 120 1.89 -4.18 -14.87
N THR A 121 1.55 -3.84 -16.11
CA THR A 121 2.16 -4.45 -17.31
C THR A 121 3.19 -3.57 -18.01
N SER A 122 3.18 -2.27 -17.75
CA SER A 122 3.95 -1.26 -18.48
C SER A 122 4.59 -0.24 -17.54
N VAL A 123 3.88 0.84 -17.21
CA VAL A 123 4.39 1.99 -16.46
C VAL A 123 3.38 2.41 -15.41
N SER A 124 3.84 2.70 -14.21
CA SER A 124 3.04 3.36 -13.16
C SER A 124 3.40 4.84 -13.09
N ASN A 125 2.40 5.70 -13.22
CA ASN A 125 2.52 7.15 -13.18
C ASN A 125 1.71 7.73 -12.00
N ALA A 126 2.40 8.42 -11.09
CA ALA A 126 1.73 9.35 -10.18
C ALA A 126 1.42 10.64 -10.95
N ALA A 127 0.30 10.68 -11.67
CA ALA A 127 -0.13 11.83 -12.47
C ALA A 127 -1.31 12.55 -11.81
N ILE A 128 -1.30 13.89 -11.81
CA ILE A 128 -2.41 14.68 -11.28
C ILE A 128 -3.69 14.32 -12.07
N PRO A 129 -4.76 13.85 -11.42
CA PRO A 129 -5.95 13.40 -12.14
C PRO A 129 -6.59 14.53 -12.96
N PRO A 130 -7.16 14.24 -14.14
CA PRO A 130 -7.91 15.22 -14.94
C PRO A 130 -9.01 15.90 -14.10
N GLY A 131 -9.25 17.18 -14.35
CA GLY A 131 -10.24 17.98 -13.60
C GLY A 131 -9.69 18.67 -12.35
N ASN A 132 -8.43 18.44 -11.98
CA ASN A 132 -7.73 19.19 -10.93
C ASN A 132 -6.79 20.25 -11.53
N ALA A 133 -6.39 21.24 -10.72
CA ALA A 133 -5.35 22.19 -11.11
C ALA A 133 -4.04 21.45 -11.43
N GLY A 134 -3.48 21.67 -12.63
CA GLY A 134 -2.30 20.93 -13.12
C GLY A 134 -2.59 19.51 -13.61
N GLY A 135 -3.87 19.14 -13.82
CA GLY A 135 -4.28 17.83 -14.33
C GLY A 135 -3.52 17.40 -15.57
N GLY A 136 -3.11 16.12 -15.60
CA GLY A 136 -2.26 15.54 -16.65
C GLY A 136 -0.75 15.65 -16.39
N THR A 137 -0.32 16.44 -15.40
CA THR A 137 1.11 16.50 -15.03
C THR A 137 1.53 15.20 -14.36
N VAL A 138 2.54 14.53 -14.91
CA VAL A 138 3.18 13.36 -14.29
C VAL A 138 4.20 13.85 -13.26
N LEU A 139 3.94 13.56 -11.99
CA LEU A 139 4.82 13.96 -10.88
C LEU A 139 5.99 12.99 -10.71
N ARG A 140 5.74 11.70 -10.95
CA ARG A 140 6.77 10.64 -10.96
C ARG A 140 6.29 9.46 -11.78
N SER A 141 7.23 8.82 -12.47
CA SER A 141 7.00 7.62 -13.26
C SER A 141 7.97 6.52 -12.86
N ARG A 142 7.51 5.26 -12.91
CA ARG A 142 8.33 4.06 -12.71
C ARG A 142 7.83 2.95 -13.63
N GLN A 143 8.70 1.98 -13.92
CA GLN A 143 8.26 0.70 -14.49
C GLN A 143 7.13 0.12 -13.67
N GLY A 144 6.12 -0.44 -14.35
CA GLY A 144 5.03 -1.18 -13.71
C GLY A 144 5.54 -2.44 -13.02
N TYR A 145 4.68 -3.07 -12.23
CA TYR A 145 5.05 -4.18 -11.35
C TYR A 145 5.73 -5.35 -12.09
N LEU A 146 5.14 -5.86 -13.17
CA LEU A 146 5.72 -6.99 -13.91
C LEU A 146 7.05 -6.61 -14.56
N PRO A 147 7.19 -5.50 -15.32
CA PRO A 147 8.50 -5.08 -15.83
C PRO A 147 9.56 -4.88 -14.75
N ALA A 148 9.20 -4.33 -13.58
CA ALA A 148 10.11 -4.14 -12.45
C ALA A 148 10.53 -5.48 -11.80
N ASN A 149 9.75 -6.54 -11.97
CA ASN A 149 9.95 -7.84 -11.34
C ASN A 149 10.31 -8.94 -12.36
N GLY A 150 10.99 -8.58 -13.46
CA GLY A 150 11.46 -9.54 -14.46
C GLY A 150 10.33 -10.29 -15.18
N GLY A 151 9.16 -9.66 -15.28
CA GLY A 151 7.95 -10.22 -15.89
C GLY A 151 7.22 -11.24 -15.03
N ARG A 152 7.52 -11.33 -13.72
CA ARG A 152 6.94 -12.35 -12.83
C ARG A 152 6.29 -11.75 -11.59
N ALA A 153 5.12 -12.28 -11.28
CA ALA A 153 4.46 -12.08 -9.99
C ALA A 153 5.13 -12.96 -8.92
N ASP A 154 5.23 -12.47 -7.69
CA ASP A 154 5.55 -13.29 -6.53
C ASP A 154 4.41 -14.29 -6.28
N PRO A 155 4.66 -15.62 -6.37
CA PRO A 155 3.63 -16.63 -6.19
C PRO A 155 3.12 -16.75 -4.74
N ASN A 156 3.81 -16.17 -3.77
CA ASN A 156 3.46 -16.22 -2.36
C ASN A 156 2.89 -14.89 -1.84
N ALA A 157 2.78 -13.86 -2.67
CA ALA A 157 2.22 -12.58 -2.25
C ALA A 157 0.70 -12.59 -2.26
N LEU A 158 0.09 -11.80 -1.37
CA LEU A 158 -1.32 -11.44 -1.48
C LEU A 158 -1.48 -10.28 -2.47
N TYR A 159 -2.33 -10.45 -3.48
CA TYR A 159 -2.67 -9.37 -4.42
C TYR A 159 -4.03 -8.77 -4.05
N PHE A 160 -4.05 -7.45 -3.93
CA PHE A 160 -5.27 -6.67 -3.70
C PHE A 160 -5.51 -5.75 -4.89
N LEU A 161 -6.72 -5.78 -5.45
CA LEU A 161 -7.10 -4.98 -6.62
C LEU A 161 -8.40 -4.23 -6.33
N SER A 162 -8.38 -2.90 -6.47
CA SER A 162 -9.60 -2.08 -6.64
C SER A 162 -9.59 -1.46 -8.03
N GLY A 163 -10.76 -1.03 -8.54
CA GLY A 163 -10.84 -0.31 -9.80
C GLY A 163 -12.25 -0.20 -10.35
N GLY A 164 -12.42 0.63 -11.37
CA GLY A 164 -13.68 0.85 -12.08
C GLY A 164 -14.38 2.14 -11.70
N GLY A 165 -14.24 2.64 -10.46
CA GLY A 165 -14.93 3.86 -10.02
C GLY A 165 -14.62 5.07 -10.91
N ASN A 166 -13.36 5.26 -11.28
CA ASN A 166 -12.95 6.35 -12.16
C ASN A 166 -13.42 6.18 -13.61
N ASP A 167 -13.67 4.95 -14.07
CA ASP A 167 -14.25 4.70 -15.39
C ASP A 167 -15.69 5.26 -15.47
N PHE A 168 -16.45 5.17 -14.38
CA PHE A 168 -17.76 5.85 -14.26
C PHE A 168 -17.61 7.37 -14.14
N LEU A 169 -16.77 7.85 -13.21
CA LEU A 169 -16.60 9.28 -12.96
C LEU A 169 -16.08 10.06 -14.17
N GLN A 170 -15.33 9.40 -15.05
CA GLN A 170 -14.76 10.00 -16.26
C GLN A 170 -15.55 9.63 -17.53
N GLY A 171 -16.76 9.10 -17.37
CA GLY A 171 -17.71 8.87 -18.46
C GLY A 171 -17.32 7.78 -19.47
N ARG A 172 -16.42 6.86 -19.11
CA ARG A 172 -16.12 5.68 -19.94
C ARG A 172 -17.20 4.62 -19.82
N VAL A 173 -17.78 4.47 -18.63
CA VAL A 173 -18.89 3.55 -18.36
C VAL A 173 -20.11 4.38 -17.95
N LEU A 174 -21.12 4.42 -18.81
CA LEU A 174 -22.33 5.23 -18.65
C LEU A 174 -23.60 4.38 -18.52
N SER A 175 -23.47 3.05 -18.61
CA SER A 175 -24.60 2.12 -18.56
C SER A 175 -24.20 0.74 -18.01
N PRO A 176 -25.15 -0.05 -17.50
CA PRO A 176 -24.89 -1.44 -17.10
C PRO A 176 -24.32 -2.30 -18.23
N GLY A 177 -24.79 -2.11 -19.47
CA GLY A 177 -24.28 -2.85 -20.62
C GLY A 177 -22.80 -2.57 -20.90
N GLN A 178 -22.37 -1.31 -20.77
CA GLN A 178 -20.95 -0.94 -20.86
C GLN A 178 -20.13 -1.48 -19.68
N ALA A 179 -20.71 -1.53 -18.48
CA ALA A 179 -20.04 -2.09 -17.31
C ALA A 179 -19.76 -3.59 -17.50
N VAL A 180 -20.73 -4.34 -18.04
CA VAL A 180 -20.53 -5.76 -18.40
C VAL A 180 -19.44 -5.91 -19.44
N ALA A 181 -19.47 -5.11 -20.52
CA ALA A 181 -18.46 -5.17 -21.57
C ALA A 181 -17.04 -4.82 -21.08
N ALA A 182 -16.91 -3.96 -20.07
CA ALA A 182 -15.62 -3.61 -19.46
C ALA A 182 -15.09 -4.68 -18.48
N GLY A 183 -15.97 -5.53 -17.94
CA GLY A 183 -15.62 -6.59 -16.99
C GLY A 183 -15.04 -7.87 -17.63
N GLY A 184 -15.18 -8.02 -18.96
CA GLY A 184 -14.78 -9.21 -19.71
C GLY A 184 -15.94 -10.15 -20.03
#